data_AF-A0A969UJK3-F1
#
_entry.id   AF-A0A969UJK3-F1
#
_cell.length_a   1.000
_cell.length_b   1.000
_cell.length_c   1.000
_cell.angle_alpha   90.00
_cell.angle_beta   90.00
_cell.angle_gamma   90.00
#
_symmetry.space_group_name_H-M   'P 1'
#
loop_
_entity.id
_entity.type
_entity.pdbx_description
1 polymer ?
#
loop_
_entity_poly.entity_id
_entity_poly.type
_entity_poly.pdbx_seq_one_letter_code
_entity_poly.pdbx_strand_id
1 'polypeptide(L)'
;MGLKIIESFDSSFSLDPDIKASLFELLTSQAFIEQIARELVCPQVEFTELLFQPIPYSTTTPKGMPAEFEQFHNSPDYAIINVPPNFMFKAKVFKPSRLCAIYRKISH
;
A
#
# COMPACT_ATOMS: atom_id res chain seq x y z
N MET A 1 -3.81 -22.75 4.85
CA MET A 1 -3.10 -22.32 3.63
C MET A 1 -2.45 -20.99 3.95
N GLY A 2 -1.16 -21.03 4.26
CA GLY A 2 -0.41 -19.89 4.76
C GLY A 2 -0.11 -18.92 3.63
N LEU A 3 -0.66 -17.71 3.74
CA LEU A 3 -0.24 -16.58 2.93
C LEU A 3 1.24 -16.37 3.19
N LYS A 4 2.06 -16.67 2.18
CA LYS A 4 3.47 -16.30 2.16
C LYS A 4 3.49 -14.77 2.19
N ILE A 5 3.85 -14.21 3.33
CA ILE A 5 4.17 -12.80 3.47
C ILE A 5 5.34 -12.56 2.53
N ILE A 6 5.06 -11.98 1.37
CA ILE A 6 6.06 -11.64 0.38
C ILE A 6 6.83 -10.45 0.97
N GLU A 7 8.01 -10.75 1.53
CA GLU A 7 8.99 -9.78 2.03
C GLU A 7 9.66 -8.98 0.90
N SER A 8 8.92 -8.61 -0.16
CA SER A 8 9.43 -7.71 -1.20
C SER A 8 9.21 -6.26 -0.74
N PHE A 9 10.03 -5.84 0.23
CA PHE A 9 10.15 -4.44 0.62
C PHE A 9 11.22 -3.80 -0.26
N ASP A 10 10.78 -2.98 -1.22
CA ASP A 10 11.64 -2.27 -2.15
C ASP A 10 12.55 -1.25 -1.42
N SER A 11 13.74 -1.73 -1.06
CA SER A 11 15.08 -1.13 -1.15
C SER A 11 15.32 0.39 -0.97
N SER A 12 14.51 1.15 -0.23
CA SER A 12 14.93 2.51 0.20
C SER A 12 14.46 3.00 1.57
N PHE A 13 13.61 2.26 2.29
CA PHE A 13 13.26 2.60 3.68
C PHE A 13 13.08 1.39 4.56
N SER A 14 13.69 1.43 5.73
CA SER A 14 13.46 0.45 6.80
C SER A 14 12.43 1.04 7.75
N LEU A 15 11.23 0.45 7.80
CA LEU A 15 10.30 0.69 8.90
C LEU A 15 10.67 -0.22 10.07
N ASP A 16 10.70 0.35 11.27
CA ASP A 16 10.79 -0.44 12.49
C ASP A 16 9.61 -1.44 12.55
N PRO A 17 9.82 -2.68 13.01
CA PRO A 17 8.76 -3.69 13.07
C PRO A 17 7.54 -3.23 13.91
N ASP A 18 7.77 -2.44 14.96
CA ASP A 18 6.72 -1.84 15.80
C ASP A 18 5.89 -0.79 15.05
N ILE A 19 6.58 0.07 14.29
CA ILE A 19 5.98 1.07 13.40
C ILE A 19 5.17 0.38 12.30
N LYS A 20 5.72 -0.68 11.70
CA LYS A 20 5.06 -1.48 10.67
C LYS A 20 3.77 -2.09 11.20
N ALA A 21 3.82 -2.75 12.34
CA ALA A 21 2.65 -3.37 12.95
C ALA A 21 1.55 -2.33 13.21
N SER A 22 1.91 -1.18 13.78
CA SER A 22 0.98 -0.07 14.01
C SER A 22 0.36 0.46 12.71
N LEU A 23 1.17 0.63 11.66
CA LEU A 23 0.68 1.10 10.37
C LEU A 23 -0.26 0.07 9.72
N PHE A 24 0.11 -1.21 9.77
CA PHE A 24 -0.67 -2.30 9.19
C PHE A 24 -2.00 -2.47 9.91
N GLU A 25 -2.03 -2.34 11.23
CA GLU A 25 -3.29 -2.37 11.99
C GLU A 25 -4.24 -1.25 11.56
N LEU A 26 -3.71 -0.06 11.31
CA LEU A 26 -4.52 1.05 10.81
C LEU A 26 -5.02 0.79 9.37
N LEU A 27 -4.16 0.28 8.49
CA LEU A 27 -4.49 -0.01 7.09
C LEU A 27 -5.40 -1.23 6.90
N THR A 28 -5.38 -2.17 7.85
CA THR A 28 -6.27 -3.34 7.89
C THR A 28 -7.55 -3.09 8.70
N SER A 29 -7.70 -1.90 9.28
CA SER A 29 -8.89 -1.53 10.03
C SER A 29 -10.14 -1.61 9.15
N GLN A 30 -11.20 -2.26 9.64
CA GLN A 30 -12.46 -2.44 8.90
C GLN A 30 -13.02 -1.11 8.39
N ALA A 31 -13.01 -0.07 9.22
CA ALA A 31 -13.48 1.26 8.83
C ALA A 31 -12.72 1.83 7.62
N PHE A 32 -11.40 1.57 7.53
CA PHE A 32 -10.57 2.03 6.42
C PHE A 32 -10.78 1.18 5.17
N ILE A 33 -10.86 -0.15 5.32
CA ILE A 33 -11.17 -1.08 4.23
C ILE A 33 -12.54 -0.75 3.62
N GLU A 34 -13.56 -0.53 4.44
CA GLU A 34 -14.90 -0.16 3.98
C GLU A 34 -14.91 1.20 3.27
N GLN A 35 -14.13 2.17 3.78
CA GLN A 35 -13.97 3.46 3.12
C GLN A 35 -13.34 3.30 1.73
N ILE A 36 -12.24 2.57 1.62
CA ILE A 36 -11.58 2.29 0.34
C ILE A 36 -12.51 1.54 -0.61
N ALA A 37 -13.22 0.51 -0.12
CA ALA A 37 -14.14 -0.27 -0.94
C ALA A 37 -15.24 0.62 -1.54
N ARG A 38 -15.78 1.55 -0.74
CA ARG A 38 -16.76 2.54 -1.21
C ARG A 38 -16.19 3.52 -2.22
N GLU A 39 -14.97 4.01 -2.01
CA GLU A 39 -14.29 4.92 -2.96
C GLU A 39 -13.97 4.24 -4.29
N LEU A 40 -13.58 2.97 -4.25
CA LEU A 40 -13.26 2.17 -5.43
C LEU A 40 -14.47 1.51 -6.08
N VAL A 41 -15.67 1.71 -5.53
CA VAL A 41 -16.93 1.13 -6.01
C VAL A 41 -16.82 -0.40 -6.17
N CYS A 42 -16.20 -1.06 -5.19
CA CYS A 42 -16.06 -2.52 -5.14
C CYS A 42 -16.67 -3.07 -3.85
N PRO A 43 -17.16 -4.32 -3.85
CA PRO A 43 -17.88 -4.86 -2.70
C PRO A 43 -16.95 -5.04 -1.49
N GLN A 44 -15.69 -5.39 -1.73
CA GLN A 44 -14.69 -5.54 -0.68
C GLN A 44 -13.27 -5.31 -1.23
N VAL A 45 -12.39 -4.83 -0.37
CA VAL A 45 -10.95 -4.82 -0.60
C VAL A 45 -10.21 -5.57 0.50
N GLU A 46 -9.05 -6.10 0.16
CA GLU A 46 -8.13 -6.78 1.07
C GLU A 46 -6.77 -6.09 0.98
N PHE A 47 -6.22 -5.66 2.12
CA PHE A 47 -4.88 -5.10 2.15
C PHE A 47 -3.87 -6.21 1.86
N THR A 48 -3.01 -6.03 0.85
CA THR A 48 -2.07 -7.08 0.44
C THR A 48 -0.77 -7.08 1.25
N GLU A 49 -0.69 -6.26 2.30
CA GLU A 49 0.53 -6.07 3.10
C GLU A 49 1.71 -5.50 2.31
N LEU A 50 1.49 -5.10 1.06
CA LEU A 50 2.49 -4.47 0.20
C LEU A 50 2.40 -2.95 0.32
N LEU A 51 3.55 -2.35 0.63
CA LEU A 51 3.74 -0.91 0.72
C LEU A 51 4.93 -0.52 -0.16
N PHE A 52 4.81 0.63 -0.83
CA PHE A 52 5.91 1.17 -1.61
C PHE A 52 5.92 2.70 -1.56
N GLN A 53 7.06 3.28 -1.89
CA GLN A 53 7.17 4.73 -2.05
C GLN A 53 6.98 5.09 -3.52
N PRO A 54 6.09 6.05 -3.85
CA PRO A 54 6.06 6.57 -5.19
C PRO A 54 7.39 7.28 -5.47
N ILE A 55 8.09 6.86 -6.52
CA ILE A 55 9.37 7.44 -6.91
C ILE A 55 9.14 8.66 -7.82
N PRO A 56 9.92 9.73 -7.68
CA PRO A 56 9.84 10.86 -8.60
C PRO A 56 10.20 10.42 -10.01
N TYR A 57 9.52 11.00 -10.99
CA TYR A 57 9.73 10.76 -12.41
C TYR A 57 11.23 10.86 -12.76
N SER A 58 11.84 9.76 -13.19
CA SER A 58 13.25 9.70 -13.60
C SER A 58 13.36 9.12 -15.01
N THR A 59 14.49 9.36 -15.68
CA THR A 59 14.77 8.90 -17.05
C THR A 59 14.70 7.39 -17.21
N THR A 60 14.89 6.62 -16.14
CA THR A 60 14.74 5.15 -16.09
C THR A 60 13.35 4.67 -15.65
N THR A 61 12.49 5.55 -15.13
CA THR A 61 11.15 5.23 -14.63
C THR A 61 10.14 6.29 -15.10
N PRO A 62 9.76 6.27 -16.39
CA PRO A 62 8.89 7.28 -17.01
C PRO A 62 7.44 7.26 -16.51
N LYS A 63 7.11 6.45 -15.48
CA LYS A 63 5.78 6.45 -14.84
C LYS A 63 5.83 6.70 -13.33
N GLY A 64 7.01 6.99 -12.75
CA GLY A 64 7.14 7.25 -11.32
C GLY A 64 6.74 6.06 -10.42
N MET A 65 6.80 4.83 -10.95
CA MET A 65 6.50 3.59 -10.22
C MET A 65 7.62 2.58 -10.43
N PRO A 66 7.95 1.75 -9.41
CA PRO A 66 8.86 0.62 -9.59
C PRO A 66 8.21 -0.44 -10.49
N ALA A 67 9.00 -1.08 -11.36
CA ALA A 67 8.50 -2.07 -12.31
C ALA A 67 7.74 -3.24 -11.64
N GLU A 68 8.12 -3.58 -10.41
CA GLU A 68 7.45 -4.61 -9.60
C GLU A 68 6.03 -4.23 -9.18
N PHE A 69 5.71 -2.94 -9.11
CA PHE A 69 4.38 -2.46 -8.75
C PHE A 69 3.54 -1.98 -9.94
N GLU A 70 4.16 -1.78 -11.12
CA GLU A 70 3.45 -1.47 -12.35
C GLU A 70 2.39 -2.54 -12.71
N GLN A 71 2.65 -3.81 -12.38
CA GLN A 71 1.68 -4.89 -12.59
C GLN A 71 0.37 -4.65 -11.80
N PHE A 72 0.45 -4.16 -10.56
CA PHE A 72 -0.74 -3.88 -9.74
C PHE A 72 -1.48 -2.64 -10.23
N HIS A 73 -0.78 -1.69 -10.85
CA HIS A 73 -1.43 -0.55 -11.51
C HIS A 73 -2.14 -0.96 -12.81
N ASN A 74 -1.55 -1.89 -13.57
CA ASN A 74 -2.14 -2.38 -14.82
C ASN A 74 -3.27 -3.39 -14.58
N SER A 75 -3.30 -4.05 -13.44
CA SER A 75 -4.33 -5.02 -13.09
C SER A 75 -5.57 -4.34 -12.50
N PRO A 76 -6.77 -4.57 -13.06
CA PRO A 76 -8.01 -4.03 -12.51
C PRO A 76 -8.37 -4.65 -11.16
N ASP A 77 -7.84 -5.83 -10.85
CA ASP A 77 -8.02 -6.55 -9.57
C ASP A 77 -7.30 -5.91 -8.39
N TYR A 78 -6.39 -4.96 -8.63
CA TYR A 78 -5.66 -4.27 -7.58
C TYR A 78 -5.95 -2.77 -7.60
N ALA A 79 -5.75 -2.14 -6.46
CA ALA A 79 -5.88 -0.72 -6.24
C ALA A 79 -4.70 -0.21 -5.42
N ILE A 80 -4.12 0.90 -5.87
CA ILE A 80 -3.04 1.58 -5.17
C ILE A 80 -3.66 2.76 -4.46
N ILE A 81 -3.60 2.75 -3.13
CA ILE A 81 -4.16 3.79 -2.27
C ILE A 81 -3.00 4.54 -1.61
N ASN A 82 -3.02 5.88 -1.73
CA ASN A 82 -2.07 6.71 -0.99
C ASN A 82 -2.42 6.63 0.50
N VAL A 83 -1.45 6.24 1.33
CA VAL A 83 -1.65 6.18 2.77
C VAL A 83 -1.84 7.61 3.30
N PRO A 84 -2.92 7.88 4.06
CA PRO A 84 -3.17 9.21 4.58
C PRO A 84 -2.06 9.64 5.54
N PRO A 85 -1.65 10.92 5.54
CA PRO A 85 -0.59 11.39 6.43
C PRO A 85 -0.95 11.15 7.91
N ASN A 86 -2.23 11.25 8.29
CA ASN A 86 -2.69 10.94 9.65
C ASN A 86 -2.29 9.52 10.11
N PHE A 87 -2.32 8.53 9.20
CA PHE A 87 -1.95 7.15 9.51
C PHE A 87 -0.44 7.02 9.66
N MET A 88 0.33 7.68 8.78
CA MET A 88 1.78 7.77 8.90
C MET A 88 2.19 8.40 10.24
N PHE A 89 1.58 9.52 10.62
CA PHE A 89 1.85 10.18 11.90
C PHE A 89 1.49 9.31 13.11
N LYS A 90 0.33 8.64 13.09
CA LYS A 90 -0.09 7.71 14.15
C LYS A 90 0.89 6.54 14.32
N ALA A 91 1.36 5.99 13.22
CA ALA A 91 2.36 4.93 13.22
C ALA A 91 3.79 5.43 13.47
N LYS A 92 4.01 6.74 13.64
CA LYS A 92 5.34 7.37 13.79
C LYS A 92 6.24 7.20 12.55
N VAL A 93 5.65 7.12 11.37
CA VAL A 93 6.34 7.14 10.07
C VAL A 93 6.63 8.59 9.69
N PHE A 94 7.89 9.01 9.80
CA PHE A 94 8.33 10.37 9.43
C PHE A 94 9.04 10.43 8.07
N LYS A 95 9.59 9.30 7.62
CA LYS A 95 10.19 9.13 6.30
C LYS A 95 9.77 7.75 5.77
N PRO A 96 9.28 7.64 4.53
CA PRO A 96 9.14 8.69 3.50
C PRO A 96 7.96 9.65 3.71
N SER A 97 7.93 10.76 2.95
CA SER A 97 6.82 11.73 2.96
C SER A 97 5.55 11.22 2.25
N ARG A 98 5.68 10.23 1.38
CA ARG A 98 4.57 9.59 0.67
C ARG A 98 4.77 8.09 0.68
N LEU A 99 3.68 7.38 0.89
CA LEU A 99 3.66 5.93 0.95
C LEU A 99 2.35 5.45 0.35
N CYS A 100 2.44 4.46 -0.52
CA CYS A 100 1.33 3.85 -1.21
C CYS A 100 1.13 2.43 -0.68
N ALA A 101 -0.11 2.08 -0.42
CA ALA A 101 -0.55 0.77 0.02
C ALA A 101 -1.31 0.08 -1.13
N ILE A 102 -1.08 -1.21 -1.30
CA ILE A 102 -1.76 -1.99 -2.33
C ILE A 102 -2.91 -2.77 -1.69
N TYR A 103 -4.06 -2.67 -2.34
CA TYR A 103 -5.26 -3.37 -1.99
C TYR A 103 -5.69 -4.26 -3.15
N ARG A 104 -6.12 -5.46 -2.85
CA ARG A 104 -6.76 -6.35 -3.80
C ARG A 104 -8.26 -6.14 -3.72
N LYS A 105 -8.91 -5.89 -4.85
CA LYS A 105 -10.37 -5.83 -4.96
C LYS A 105 -10.88 -7.27 -4.99
N ILE A 106 -11.73 -7.62 -4.04
CA ILE A 106 -12.45 -8.89 -4.05
C ILE A 106 -13.79 -8.58 -4.70
N SER A 107 -13.88 -8.80 -6.02
CA SER A 107 -15.17 -8.77 -6.72
C SER A 107 -15.74 -10.19 -6.71
N HIS A 108 -16.94 -10.33 -6.16
CA HIS A 108 -17.70 -11.58 -6.15
C HIS A 108 -18.62 -11.66 -7.38
#